data_AF-A0AAD7F8V2-F1
#
_entry.id   AF-A0AAD7F8V2-F1
#
_cell.length_a   1.000
_cell.length_b   1.000
_cell.length_c   1.000
_cell.angle_alpha   90.00
_cell.angle_beta   90.00
_cell.angle_gamma   90.00
#
_symmetry.space_group_name_H-M   'P 1'
#
loop_
_entity.id
_entity.type
_entity.pdbx_description
1 polymer ?
#
loop_
_entity_poly.entity_id
_entity_poly.type
_entity_poly.pdbx_seq_one_letter_code
_entity_poly.pdbx_strand_id
1 'polypeptide(L)'
;EYLRRQLCLHISVPVDLWAIADPPDGQKPFASLPTLVKLAIHGSPERRLTLQGICDALVDRFEWFRVHRADEAWKNSVRHNLSLNKVFRKIPRNVTAHLGKGCYWQLDLSQGEGHKRPRKR
;
A
#
# COMPACT_ATOMS: atom_id res chain seq x y z
N GLU A 1 9.11 -8.09 -11.43
CA GLU A 1 9.14 -9.55 -11.13
C GLU A 1 9.01 -9.92 -9.66
N TYR A 2 9.65 -9.22 -8.72
CA TYR A 2 9.64 -9.62 -7.30
C TYR A 2 8.25 -9.82 -6.67
N LEU A 3 7.35 -8.83 -6.74
CA LEU A 3 5.99 -8.96 -6.18
C LEU A 3 5.18 -10.07 -6.86
N ARG A 4 5.40 -10.27 -8.17
CA ARG A 4 4.81 -11.35 -8.94
C ARG A 4 5.25 -12.72 -8.40
N ARG A 5 6.56 -12.89 -8.13
CA ARG A 5 7.11 -14.11 -7.53
C ARG A 5 6.61 -14.33 -6.10
N GLN A 6 6.57 -13.27 -5.28
CA GLN A 6 6.11 -13.34 -3.88
C GLN A 6 4.64 -13.77 -3.75
N LEU A 7 3.81 -13.35 -4.71
CA LEU A 7 2.37 -13.65 -4.72
C LEU A 7 2.01 -14.80 -5.66
N CYS A 8 3.01 -15.51 -6.21
CA CYS A 8 2.83 -16.59 -7.18
C CYS A 8 1.91 -16.21 -8.36
N LEU A 9 1.97 -14.96 -8.83
CA LEU A 9 1.09 -14.46 -9.89
C LEU A 9 1.60 -14.86 -11.28
N HIS A 10 0.72 -15.39 -12.12
CA HIS A 10 1.03 -15.72 -13.52
C HIS A 10 1.40 -14.47 -14.33
N ILE A 11 2.35 -14.54 -15.28
CA ILE A 11 2.93 -13.39 -16.00
C ILE A 11 1.92 -12.44 -16.66
N SER A 12 0.76 -12.95 -17.07
CA SER A 12 -0.32 -12.17 -17.67
C SER A 12 -1.14 -11.35 -16.67
N VAL A 13 -1.13 -11.71 -15.38
CA VAL A 13 -1.94 -11.05 -14.35
C VAL A 13 -1.25 -9.75 -13.93
N PRO A 14 -1.93 -8.60 -13.90
CA PRO A 14 -1.33 -7.35 -13.41
C PRO A 14 -0.95 -7.49 -11.92
N VAL A 15 0.04 -6.72 -11.48
CA VAL A 15 0.46 -6.72 -10.06
C VAL A 15 -0.15 -5.50 -9.38
N ASP A 16 -1.41 -5.64 -9.00
CA ASP A 16 -2.23 -4.61 -8.37
C ASP A 16 -3.16 -5.23 -7.31
N LEU A 17 -4.08 -4.43 -6.76
CA LEU A 17 -5.04 -4.89 -5.75
C LEU A 17 -6.06 -5.92 -6.29
N TRP A 18 -6.28 -5.97 -7.60
CA TRP A 18 -7.19 -6.92 -8.25
C TRP A 18 -6.57 -8.31 -8.40
N ALA A 19 -5.25 -8.40 -8.29
CA ALA A 19 -4.54 -9.69 -8.21
C ALA A 19 -4.77 -10.45 -6.90
N ILE A 20 -5.39 -9.83 -5.89
CA ILE A 20 -5.72 -10.47 -4.61
C ILE A 20 -7.14 -11.02 -4.64
N ALA A 21 -7.29 -12.27 -4.20
CA ALA A 21 -8.58 -12.92 -4.05
C ALA A 21 -9.49 -12.17 -3.06
N ASP A 22 -10.78 -12.14 -3.36
CA ASP A 22 -11.76 -11.53 -2.48
C ASP A 22 -11.87 -12.28 -1.15
N PRO A 23 -11.95 -11.56 -0.02
CA PRO A 23 -12.33 -12.17 1.24
C PRO A 23 -13.81 -12.62 1.18
N PRO A 24 -14.22 -13.54 2.08
CA PRO A 24 -15.63 -13.80 2.31
C PRO A 24 -16.38 -12.51 2.68
N ASP A 25 -17.68 -12.47 2.43
CA ASP A 25 -18.53 -11.28 2.61
C ASP A 25 -18.31 -10.62 3.98
N GLY A 26 -18.04 -9.31 3.95
CA GLY A 26 -17.80 -8.51 5.15
C GLY A 26 -16.49 -8.80 5.90
N GLN A 27 -15.59 -9.66 5.39
CA GLN A 27 -14.31 -9.96 6.05
C GLN A 27 -13.14 -9.16 5.49
N LYS A 28 -12.10 -9.00 6.31
CA LYS A 28 -10.85 -8.35 5.90
C LYS A 28 -10.09 -9.24 4.90
N PRO A 29 -9.43 -8.67 3.88
CA PRO A 29 -8.60 -9.44 2.96
C PRO A 29 -7.56 -10.30 3.68
N PHE A 30 -7.36 -11.54 3.21
CA PHE A 30 -6.36 -12.46 3.75
C PHE A 30 -4.93 -11.95 3.61
N ALA A 31 -4.69 -11.10 2.60
CA ALA A 31 -3.41 -10.47 2.38
C ALA A 31 -3.06 -9.49 3.52
N SER A 32 -1.81 -9.55 3.97
CA SER A 32 -1.30 -8.65 5.01
C SER A 32 -1.39 -7.17 4.59
N LEU A 33 -1.55 -6.26 5.55
CA LEU A 33 -1.62 -4.82 5.24
C LEU A 33 -0.38 -4.31 4.47
N PRO A 34 0.88 -4.69 4.80
CA PRO A 34 2.03 -4.38 3.95
C PRO A 34 1.86 -4.83 2.50
N THR A 35 1.33 -6.05 2.28
CA THR A 35 1.08 -6.58 0.93
C THR A 35 0.05 -5.73 0.19
N LEU A 36 -1.07 -5.40 0.84
CA LEU A 36 -2.11 -4.55 0.26
C LEU A 36 -1.56 -3.17 -0.11
N VAL A 37 -0.78 -2.54 0.78
CA VAL A 37 -0.17 -1.23 0.51
C VAL A 37 0.87 -1.31 -0.62
N LYS A 38 1.66 -2.39 -0.68
CA LYS A 38 2.58 -2.64 -1.80
C LYS A 38 1.82 -2.69 -3.13
N LEU A 39 0.74 -3.46 -3.18
CA LEU A 39 -0.06 -3.61 -4.41
C LEU A 39 -0.80 -2.34 -4.80
N ALA A 40 -1.31 -1.56 -3.84
CA ALA A 40 -1.91 -0.26 -4.13
C ALA A 40 -0.90 0.70 -4.79
N ILE A 41 0.28 0.84 -4.19
CA ILE A 41 1.34 1.72 -4.74
C ILE A 41 1.84 1.19 -6.08
N HIS A 42 2.08 -0.13 -6.18
CA HIS A 42 2.54 -0.73 -7.42
C HIS A 42 1.50 -0.58 -8.52
N GLY A 43 0.21 -0.83 -8.27
CA GLY A 43 -0.86 -0.71 -9.26
C GLY A 43 -1.12 0.71 -9.74
N SER A 44 -0.63 1.74 -9.03
CA SER A 44 -0.80 3.13 -9.46
C SER A 44 0.00 3.45 -10.74
N PRO A 45 -0.52 4.33 -11.62
CA PRO A 45 0.13 4.67 -12.89
C PRO A 45 1.51 5.29 -12.69
N GLU A 46 1.68 6.08 -11.62
CA GLU A 46 2.95 6.74 -11.30
C GLU A 46 3.87 5.91 -10.38
N ARG A 47 3.47 4.66 -10.03
CA ARG A 47 4.14 3.80 -9.04
C ARG A 47 4.37 4.49 -7.68
N ARG A 48 3.55 5.49 -7.36
CA ARG A 48 3.57 6.28 -6.13
C ARG A 48 2.16 6.72 -5.77
N LEU A 49 1.85 6.73 -4.48
CA LEU A 49 0.56 7.21 -3.96
C LEU A 49 0.75 8.04 -2.71
N THR A 50 -0.20 8.94 -2.42
CA THR A 50 -0.28 9.59 -1.11
C THR A 50 -0.90 8.63 -0.08
N LEU A 51 -0.76 8.94 1.21
CA LEU A 51 -1.47 8.18 2.25
C LEU A 51 -2.97 8.09 1.96
N GLN A 52 -3.57 9.22 1.59
CA GLN A 52 -4.99 9.30 1.24
C GLN A 52 -5.30 8.41 0.03
N GLY A 53 -4.50 8.49 -1.03
CA GLY A 53 -4.68 7.64 -2.22
C GLY A 53 -4.54 6.15 -1.94
N ILE A 54 -3.69 5.75 -0.98
CA ILE A 54 -3.60 4.36 -0.53
C ILE A 54 -4.90 3.94 0.18
N CYS A 55 -5.39 4.76 1.11
CA CYS A 55 -6.64 4.49 1.81
C CYS A 55 -7.82 4.39 0.84
N ASP A 56 -7.91 5.32 -0.12
CA ASP A 56 -8.99 5.33 -1.12
C ASP A 56 -8.91 4.10 -2.04
N ALA A 57 -7.72 3.66 -2.45
CA ALA A 57 -7.55 2.44 -3.24
C ALA A 57 -8.02 1.17 -2.50
N LEU A 58 -7.79 1.09 -1.18
CA LEU A 58 -8.28 -0.02 -0.36
C LEU A 58 -9.80 -0.02 -0.23
N VAL A 59 -10.39 1.18 -0.03
CA VAL A 59 -11.84 1.40 0.07
C VAL A 59 -12.56 1.09 -1.25
N ASP A 60 -11.92 1.43 -2.37
CA ASP A 60 -12.45 1.17 -3.71
C ASP A 60 -12.52 -0.34 -3.98
N ARG A 61 -11.42 -1.06 -3.71
CA ARG A 61 -11.29 -2.49 -3.98
C ARG A 61 -12.08 -3.40 -3.03
N PHE A 62 -12.08 -3.12 -1.73
CA PHE A 62 -12.52 -4.09 -0.72
C PHE A 62 -13.66 -3.54 0.14
N GLU A 63 -14.74 -4.31 0.24
CA GLU A 63 -15.93 -3.94 0.99
C GLU A 63 -15.64 -3.65 2.47
N TRP A 64 -14.81 -4.48 3.13
CA TRP A 64 -14.46 -4.27 4.54
C TRP A 64 -13.92 -2.87 4.80
N PHE A 65 -13.01 -2.37 3.95
CA PHE A 65 -12.46 -1.02 4.10
C PHE A 65 -13.49 0.06 3.79
N ARG A 66 -14.44 -0.22 2.88
CA ARG A 66 -15.54 0.68 2.53
C ARG A 66 -16.50 0.88 3.70
N VAL A 67 -16.93 -0.21 4.35
CA VAL A 67 -17.75 -0.17 5.56
C VAL A 67 -17.04 0.56 6.69
N HIS A 68 -15.73 0.33 6.83
CA HIS A 68 -14.92 0.94 7.88
C HIS A 68 -14.27 2.27 7.45
N ARG A 69 -14.75 2.95 6.40
CA ARG A 69 -14.06 4.14 5.84
C ARG A 69 -13.81 5.26 6.86
N ALA A 70 -14.71 5.42 7.83
CA ALA A 70 -14.60 6.42 8.89
C ALA A 70 -13.64 6.01 10.03
N ASP A 71 -13.28 4.73 10.13
CA ASP A 71 -12.43 4.22 11.21
C ASP A 71 -10.97 4.67 11.04
N GLU A 72 -10.45 5.36 12.06
CA GLU A 72 -9.06 5.82 12.09
C GLU A 72 -8.09 4.73 12.54
N ALA A 73 -8.54 3.62 13.15
CA ALA A 73 -7.67 2.56 13.64
C ALA A 73 -6.94 1.84 12.50
N TRP A 74 -7.65 1.45 11.45
CA TRP A 74 -7.01 0.83 10.28
C TRP A 74 -6.18 1.84 9.48
N LYS A 75 -6.61 3.10 9.37
CA LYS A 75 -5.80 4.15 8.73
C LYS A 75 -4.51 4.41 9.51
N ASN A 76 -4.56 4.35 10.84
CA ASN A 76 -3.38 4.43 11.69
C ASN A 76 -2.45 3.23 11.45
N SER A 77 -3.03 2.05 11.25
CA SER A 77 -2.27 0.86 10.87
C SER A 77 -1.58 1.04 9.51
N VAL A 78 -2.21 1.68 8.53
CA VAL A 78 -1.58 2.03 7.25
C VAL A 78 -0.41 3.00 7.47
N ARG A 79 -0.62 4.09 8.22
CA ARG A 79 0.45 5.07 8.56
C ARG A 79 1.64 4.41 9.25
N HIS A 80 1.37 3.54 10.21
CA HIS A 80 2.38 2.76 10.91
C HIS A 80 3.19 1.88 9.96
N ASN A 81 2.51 1.15 9.07
CA ASN A 81 3.17 0.25 8.12
C ASN A 81 4.08 0.97 7.12
N LEU A 82 3.66 2.14 6.65
CA LEU A 82 4.47 2.99 5.77
C LEU A 82 5.76 3.44 6.45
N SER A 83 5.74 3.67 7.76
CA SER A 83 6.91 4.10 8.52
C SER A 83 7.77 2.93 9.00
N LEU A 84 7.17 1.78 9.29
CA LEU A 84 7.85 0.60 9.84
C LEU A 84 8.70 -0.14 8.78
N ASN A 85 8.14 -0.34 7.59
CA ASN A 85 8.77 -1.19 6.56
C ASN A 85 9.70 -0.36 5.68
N LYS A 86 10.95 -0.81 5.48
CA LYS A 86 11.94 -0.12 4.61
C LYS A 86 11.50 0.00 3.16
N VAL A 87 10.69 -0.95 2.71
CA VAL A 87 10.18 -1.00 1.33
C VAL A 87 9.39 0.24 0.94
N PHE A 88 8.78 0.95 1.92
CA PHE A 88 8.07 2.19 1.65
C PHE A 88 9.01 3.37 1.84
N ARG A 89 9.33 4.04 0.73
CA ARG A 89 10.14 5.26 0.71
C ARG A 89 9.22 6.48 0.61
N LYS A 90 9.48 7.47 1.46
CA LYS A 90 8.82 8.77 1.43
C LYS A 90 9.49 9.65 0.38
N ILE A 91 8.70 10.19 -0.55
CA ILE A 91 9.14 11.11 -1.60
C ILE A 91 8.49 12.48 -1.33
N PRO A 92 9.29 13.56 -1.24
CA PRO A 92 8.75 14.90 -1.06
C PRO A 92 7.92 15.31 -2.29
N ARG A 93 6.83 16.05 -2.05
CA ARG A 93 6.04 16.68 -3.11
C ARG A 93 6.64 18.05 -3.40
N ASN A 94 6.64 18.47 -4.68
CA ASN A 94 6.99 19.84 -5.02
C ASN A 94 5.95 20.78 -4.40
N VAL A 95 6.39 21.59 -3.44
CA VAL A 95 5.53 22.44 -2.60
C VAL A 95 4.96 23.63 -3.38
N THR A 96 5.43 23.85 -4.62
CA THR A 96 5.09 24.99 -5.48
C THR A 96 3.74 24.90 -6.18
N ALA A 97 3.03 23.77 -6.09
CA ALA A 97 1.65 23.64 -6.56
C ALA A 97 0.75 23.44 -5.33
N HIS A 98 0.10 24.53 -4.92
CA HIS A 98 -0.79 24.61 -3.77
C HIS A 98 -1.83 23.47 -3.73
N LEU A 99 -2.30 23.11 -2.52
CA LEU A 99 -3.44 22.23 -2.18
C LEU A 99 -3.19 20.73 -1.91
N GLY A 100 -2.16 20.34 -1.15
CA GLY A 100 -2.10 18.95 -0.70
C GLY A 100 -1.18 18.66 0.48
N LYS A 101 -1.76 18.45 1.67
CA LYS A 101 -1.03 17.89 2.81
C LYS A 101 -0.47 16.50 2.45
N GLY A 102 0.79 16.25 2.78
CA GLY A 102 1.39 14.92 2.75
C GLY A 102 2.55 14.74 1.78
N CYS A 103 2.97 13.49 1.61
CA CYS A 103 4.09 13.06 0.79
C CYS A 103 3.63 11.92 -0.13
N TYR A 104 4.39 11.67 -1.19
CA TYR A 104 4.23 10.43 -1.95
C TYR A 104 4.96 9.30 -1.25
N TRP A 105 4.39 8.10 -1.37
CA TRP A 105 4.97 6.85 -0.94
C TRP A 105 5.22 6.01 -2.18
N GLN A 106 6.45 5.50 -2.28
CA GLN A 106 6.91 4.67 -3.38
C GLN A 106 7.50 3.37 -2.83
N LEU A 107 7.46 2.32 -3.65
CA LEU A 107 8.15 1.08 -3.36
C LEU A 107 9.62 1.15 -3.76
N ASP A 108 10.48 0.89 -2.78
CA ASP A 108 11.90 0.64 -2.99
C ASP A 108 12.15 -0.88 -2.91
N LEU A 109 12.17 -1.51 -4.09
CA LEU A 109 12.43 -2.94 -4.24
C LEU A 109 13.92 -3.25 -4.48
N SER A 110 14.79 -2.24 -4.45
CA SER A 110 16.22 -2.41 -4.77
C SER A 110 17.01 -3.23 -3.72
N GLN A 111 16.50 -3.29 -2.49
CA GLN A 111 17.22 -3.84 -1.33
C GLN A 111 16.65 -5.18 -0.82
N GLY A 112 15.94 -5.95 -1.64
CA GLY A 112 15.54 -7.34 -1.34
C GLY A 112 15.09 -7.57 0.12
N GLU A 113 13.86 -7.16 0.45
CA GLU A 113 13.21 -7.33 1.77
C GLU A 113 14.09 -7.29 3.04
N GLY A 114 14.73 -6.13 3.30
CA GLY A 114 15.12 -5.76 4.67
C GLY A 114 13.88 -5.36 5.49
N HIS A 115 13.14 -6.34 6.02
CA HIS A 115 11.73 -6.21 6.43
C HIS A 115 11.40 -5.14 7.48
N LYS A 116 12.35 -4.58 8.22
CA LYS A 116 12.06 -3.53 9.21
C LYS A 116 13.18 -2.49 9.21
N ARG A 117 12.81 -1.21 9.33
CA ARG A 117 13.80 -0.15 9.60
C ARG A 117 14.48 -0.47 10.94
N PRO A 118 15.82 -0.37 11.05
CA PRO A 118 16.48 -0.59 12.34
C PRO A 118 15.89 0.40 13.34
N ARG A 119 15.41 -0.10 14.48
CA ARG A 119 15.01 0.78 15.58
C ARG A 119 16.29 1.38 16.15
N LYS A 120 16.44 2.71 16.11
CA LYS A 120 17.41 3.39 16.98
C LYS A 120 16.92 3.20 18.42
N ARG A 121 17.65 2.42 19.22
CA ARG A 121 17.54 2.43 20.68
C ARG A 121 18.25 3.66 21.21
#